data_AF-U2KM92-F1
#
_entry.id   AF-U2KM92-F1
#
_cell.length_a   1.000
_cell.length_b   1.000
_cell.length_c   1.000
_cell.angle_alpha   90.00
_cell.angle_beta   90.00
_cell.angle_gamma   90.00
#
_symmetry.space_group_name_H-M   'P 1'
#
loop_
_entity.id
_entity.type
_entity.pdbx_description
1 polymer ?
#
loop_
_entity_poly.entity_id
_entity_poly.type
_entity_poly.pdbx_seq_one_letter_code
_entity_poly.pdbx_strand_id
1 'polypeptide(L)'
;MGRIPDSNDLDVGTAEFYVMPNKQHLGWESYMKAFETLTPEGQKAQVEEDREWWKGDKEIYISWQSKTEHGAFKLDIYSNKHYLQTLDLGKIGSEYWVDQRDYNFDGHRDFAVWLYNLTKRQVFLWSEKQGKYVHEPFFDKLESPTIFDEARCIVDTHDVSNDVVEERMYRCSTRGYRLISTLLRHPSNSKILQMKVYDDAGRCVREVQTPTYKQLTPLWQKYVILYFLGY
;
A
#
# COMPACT_ATOMS: atom_id res chain seq x y z
N MET A 1 -25.42 -5.76 -19.35
CA MET A 1 -24.36 -6.01 -18.34
C MET A 1 -23.04 -5.68 -19.03
N GLY A 2 -22.35 -4.66 -18.53
CA GLY A 2 -21.24 -4.00 -19.22
C GLY A 2 -19.98 -4.86 -19.22
N ARG A 3 -19.39 -5.00 -20.41
CA ARG A 3 -18.08 -5.63 -20.65
C ARG A 3 -16.97 -4.65 -20.25
N ILE A 4 -15.82 -5.12 -19.79
CA ILE A 4 -14.59 -4.32 -19.79
C ILE A 4 -14.21 -4.10 -21.27
N PRO A 5 -14.21 -2.87 -21.80
CA PRO A 5 -14.29 -2.65 -23.24
C PRO A 5 -13.06 -3.09 -24.06
N ASP A 6 -11.89 -3.30 -23.44
CA ASP A 6 -10.61 -3.34 -24.16
C ASP A 6 -9.76 -4.61 -23.96
N SER A 7 -10.12 -5.56 -23.10
CA SER A 7 -9.17 -6.61 -22.75
C SER A 7 -8.96 -7.64 -23.87
N ASN A 8 -9.95 -7.97 -24.69
CA ASN A 8 -9.97 -9.04 -25.72
C ASN A 8 -9.48 -10.44 -25.27
N ASP A 9 -8.86 -10.53 -24.10
CA ASP A 9 -8.38 -11.69 -23.37
C ASP A 9 -8.95 -11.56 -21.95
N LEU A 10 -9.90 -12.46 -21.64
CA LEU A 10 -10.28 -12.91 -20.29
C LEU A 10 -10.60 -11.85 -19.21
N ASP A 11 -11.90 -11.72 -18.92
CA ASP A 11 -12.48 -11.11 -17.70
C ASP A 11 -12.06 -11.92 -16.45
N VAL A 12 -10.87 -11.66 -15.92
CA VAL A 12 -10.46 -12.23 -14.63
C VAL A 12 -10.02 -11.08 -13.72
N GLY A 13 -10.96 -10.62 -12.90
CA GLY A 13 -10.62 -9.73 -11.80
C GLY A 13 -9.81 -10.45 -10.73
N THR A 14 -8.93 -9.73 -10.04
CA THR A 14 -7.95 -10.26 -9.10
C THR A 14 -8.54 -10.56 -7.71
N ALA A 15 -9.79 -10.19 -7.40
CA ALA A 15 -10.31 -10.43 -6.05
C ALA A 15 -11.84 -10.35 -5.88
N GLU A 16 -12.63 -11.31 -6.38
CA GLU A 16 -14.05 -11.41 -5.95
C GLU A 16 -14.58 -12.80 -5.56
N PHE A 17 -13.86 -13.90 -5.82
CA PHE A 17 -14.36 -15.24 -5.48
C PHE A 17 -13.27 -16.19 -4.95
N TYR A 18 -13.49 -16.77 -3.76
CA TYR A 18 -12.71 -17.90 -3.25
C TYR A 18 -13.27 -19.22 -3.80
N VAL A 19 -12.53 -19.87 -4.70
CA VAL A 19 -12.89 -21.19 -5.23
C VAL A 19 -12.32 -22.27 -4.32
N MET A 20 -13.18 -23.14 -3.78
CA MET A 20 -12.75 -24.28 -2.97
C MET A 20 -11.67 -25.10 -3.71
N PRO A 21 -10.53 -25.45 -3.08
CA PRO A 21 -9.40 -26.11 -3.76
C PRO A 21 -9.79 -27.38 -4.54
N ASN A 22 -10.69 -28.18 -3.99
CA ASN A 22 -11.18 -29.40 -4.63
C ASN A 22 -12.14 -29.17 -5.81
N LYS A 23 -12.47 -27.93 -6.17
CA LYS A 23 -13.31 -27.54 -7.31
C LYS A 23 -12.54 -26.74 -8.37
N GLN A 24 -11.27 -26.40 -8.11
CA GLN A 24 -10.46 -25.59 -9.02
C GLN A 24 -10.19 -26.29 -10.37
N HIS A 25 -10.21 -27.64 -10.39
CA HIS A 25 -10.03 -28.47 -11.59
C HIS A 25 -11.25 -28.50 -12.54
N LEU A 26 -12.28 -27.71 -12.27
CA LEU A 26 -13.54 -27.69 -13.04
C LEU A 26 -13.61 -26.48 -13.99
N GLY A 27 -12.49 -26.12 -14.62
CA GLY A 27 -12.40 -24.97 -15.54
C GLY A 27 -12.00 -23.65 -14.87
N TRP A 28 -11.63 -23.68 -13.59
CA TRP A 28 -11.15 -22.50 -12.86
C TRP A 28 -9.62 -22.39 -12.87
N GLU A 29 -8.89 -23.27 -13.56
CA GLU A 29 -7.44 -23.32 -13.53
C GLU A 29 -6.80 -22.03 -14.07
N SER A 30 -7.39 -21.45 -15.12
CA SER A 30 -6.95 -20.17 -15.68
C SER A 30 -7.23 -19.01 -14.72
N TYR A 31 -8.36 -19.04 -14.03
CA TYR A 31 -8.71 -18.06 -13.00
C TYR A 31 -7.78 -18.15 -11.80
N MET A 32 -7.48 -19.35 -11.31
CA MET A 32 -6.56 -19.57 -10.19
C MET A 32 -5.13 -19.13 -10.52
N LYS A 33 -4.68 -19.32 -11.77
CA LYS A 33 -3.37 -18.80 -12.23
C LYS A 33 -3.35 -17.27 -12.30
N ALA A 34 -4.41 -16.65 -12.79
CA ALA A 34 -4.52 -15.20 -12.86
C ALA A 34 -4.76 -14.55 -11.49
N PHE A 35 -5.35 -15.27 -10.52
CA PHE A 35 -5.49 -14.83 -9.14
C PHE A 35 -4.15 -14.72 -8.42
N GLU A 36 -3.18 -15.56 -8.78
CA GLU A 36 -1.81 -15.44 -8.29
C GLU A 36 -1.11 -14.25 -8.96
N THR A 37 -1.09 -13.09 -8.30
CA THR A 37 -0.36 -11.87 -8.74
C THR A 37 1.16 -12.08 -8.90
N LEU A 38 1.66 -13.25 -8.47
CA LEU A 38 3.04 -13.69 -8.66
C LEU A 38 3.31 -14.21 -10.08
N THR A 39 2.28 -14.60 -10.83
CA THR A 39 2.41 -15.08 -12.20
C THR A 39 2.38 -13.90 -13.19
N PRO A 40 3.03 -14.01 -14.37
CA PRO A 40 2.91 -13.00 -15.42
C PRO A 40 1.46 -12.70 -15.81
N GLU A 41 0.58 -13.71 -15.78
CA GLU A 41 -0.84 -13.57 -16.07
C GLU A 41 -1.57 -12.77 -14.98
N GLY A 42 -1.30 -13.05 -13.71
CA GLY A 42 -1.87 -12.29 -12.59
C GLY A 42 -1.36 -10.87 -12.50
N GLN A 43 -0.10 -10.61 -12.85
CA GLN A 43 0.44 -9.25 -12.98
C GLN A 43 -0.30 -8.45 -14.05
N LYS A 44 -0.61 -9.07 -15.21
CA LYS A 44 -1.40 -8.41 -16.27
C LYS A 44 -2.82 -8.09 -15.81
N ALA A 45 -3.48 -9.03 -15.12
CA ALA A 45 -4.82 -8.82 -14.58
C ALA A 45 -4.85 -7.66 -13.58
N GLN A 46 -3.90 -7.65 -12.63
CA GLN A 46 -3.76 -6.57 -11.65
C GLN A 46 -3.56 -5.21 -12.32
N VAL A 47 -2.70 -5.13 -13.35
CA VAL A 47 -2.48 -3.88 -14.09
C VAL A 47 -3.78 -3.38 -14.76
N GLU A 48 -4.62 -4.28 -15.30
CA GLU A 48 -5.87 -3.88 -15.95
C GLU A 48 -6.95 -3.45 -14.94
N GLU A 49 -7.05 -4.11 -13.78
CA GLU A 49 -7.91 -3.63 -12.69
C GLU A 49 -7.44 -2.28 -12.17
N ASP A 50 -6.14 -2.17 -11.92
CA ASP A 50 -5.51 -0.95 -11.49
C ASP A 50 -5.78 0.12 -12.54
N ARG A 51 -5.80 -0.13 -13.86
CA ARG A 51 -6.02 0.88 -14.90
C ARG A 51 -7.24 1.78 -14.70
N GLU A 52 -8.19 1.44 -13.82
CA GLU A 52 -9.40 2.23 -13.53
C GLU A 52 -10.09 2.66 -14.83
N TRP A 53 -10.21 1.73 -15.78
CA TRP A 53 -10.66 1.94 -17.17
C TRP A 53 -11.96 2.77 -17.30
N TRP A 54 -12.78 2.80 -16.25
CA TRP A 54 -13.97 3.64 -16.15
C TRP A 54 -13.70 5.15 -16.04
N LYS A 55 -12.45 5.58 -15.84
CA LYS A 55 -12.01 7.00 -15.82
C LYS A 55 -11.65 7.54 -17.21
N GLY A 56 -11.61 6.70 -18.25
CA GLY A 56 -11.46 7.06 -19.67
C GLY A 56 -10.01 7.16 -20.20
N ASP A 57 -9.86 7.50 -21.48
CA ASP A 57 -8.61 7.41 -22.29
C ASP A 57 -7.42 8.31 -21.88
N LYS A 58 -7.48 8.98 -20.73
CA LYS A 58 -6.45 9.96 -20.31
C LYS A 58 -5.38 9.38 -19.39
N GLU A 59 -5.50 8.13 -18.98
CA GLU A 59 -4.62 7.56 -17.97
C GLU A 59 -3.38 6.89 -18.57
N ILE A 60 -2.22 7.17 -17.99
CA ILE A 60 -0.94 6.57 -18.39
C ILE A 60 -0.97 5.11 -17.94
N TYR A 61 -0.85 4.17 -18.87
CA TYR A 61 -0.78 2.75 -18.56
C TYR A 61 0.59 2.42 -17.97
N ILE A 62 0.64 2.15 -16.66
CA ILE A 62 1.84 1.75 -15.96
C ILE A 62 1.78 0.24 -15.68
N SER A 63 2.77 -0.51 -16.18
CA SER A 63 2.89 -1.95 -15.95
C SER A 63 4.30 -2.32 -15.53
N TRP A 64 4.47 -3.50 -14.93
CA TRP A 64 5.78 -4.00 -14.53
C TRP A 64 5.99 -5.45 -14.93
N GLN A 65 7.26 -5.85 -14.99
CA GLN A 65 7.67 -7.25 -15.13
C GLN A 65 8.78 -7.55 -14.14
N SER A 66 8.58 -8.60 -13.36
CA SER A 66 9.61 -9.11 -12.47
C SER A 66 10.67 -9.93 -13.21
N LYS A 67 11.92 -9.77 -12.83
CA LYS A 67 13.01 -10.65 -13.27
C LYS A 67 14.05 -10.85 -12.17
N THR A 68 14.77 -11.96 -12.27
CA THR A 68 15.94 -12.25 -11.43
C THR A 68 17.19 -12.24 -12.29
N GLU A 69 18.15 -11.39 -11.96
CA GLU A 69 19.40 -11.24 -12.69
C GLU A 69 20.57 -11.29 -11.71
N HIS A 70 21.51 -12.21 -11.90
CA HIS A 70 22.64 -12.44 -10.98
C HIS A 70 22.23 -12.63 -9.49
N GLY A 71 21.04 -13.18 -9.27
CA GLY A 71 20.46 -13.40 -7.94
C GLY A 71 19.83 -12.17 -7.30
N ALA A 72 19.81 -11.02 -7.97
CA ALA A 72 19.07 -9.84 -7.54
C ALA A 72 17.66 -9.85 -8.17
N PHE A 73 16.66 -9.53 -7.36
CA PHE A 73 15.30 -9.31 -7.79
C PHE A 73 15.15 -7.90 -8.35
N LYS A 74 14.54 -7.79 -9.53
CA LYS A 74 14.38 -6.52 -10.25
C LYS A 74 12.96 -6.40 -10.82
N LEU A 75 12.49 -5.17 -10.93
CA LEU A 75 11.24 -4.83 -11.61
C LEU A 75 11.51 -3.92 -12.79
N ASP A 76 11.25 -4.39 -14.00
CA ASP A 76 11.22 -3.52 -15.19
C ASP A 76 9.86 -2.84 -15.26
N ILE A 77 9.87 -1.51 -15.28
CA ILE A 77 8.67 -0.67 -15.32
C ILE A 77 8.47 -0.16 -16.73
N TYR A 78 7.22 -0.14 -17.17
CA TYR A 78 6.81 0.30 -18.49
C TYR A 78 5.70 1.35 -18.38
N SER A 79 5.81 2.40 -19.18
CA SER A 79 4.79 3.44 -19.36
C SER A 79 4.26 3.38 -20.79
N ASN A 80 2.96 3.18 -20.96
CA ASN A 80 2.31 2.95 -22.26
C ASN A 80 3.04 1.88 -23.09
N LYS A 81 3.43 0.77 -22.44
CA LYS A 81 4.18 -0.36 -23.03
C LYS A 81 5.62 -0.03 -23.44
N HIS A 82 6.10 1.19 -23.22
CA HIS A 82 7.50 1.56 -23.42
C HIS A 82 8.28 1.40 -22.13
N TYR A 83 9.44 0.76 -22.21
CA TYR A 83 10.35 0.63 -21.07
C TYR A 83 10.69 2.01 -20.51
N LEU A 84 10.55 2.13 -19.19
CA LEU A 84 10.82 3.36 -18.44
C LEU A 84 12.13 3.22 -17.65
N GLN A 85 12.19 2.22 -16.77
CA GLN A 85 13.36 1.96 -15.93
C GLN A 85 13.30 0.57 -15.29
N THR A 86 14.42 0.14 -14.71
CA THR A 86 14.50 -1.02 -13.82
C THR A 86 14.68 -0.56 -12.38
N LEU A 87 13.84 -1.05 -11.47
CA LEU A 87 14.06 -0.97 -10.03
C LEU A 87 14.88 -2.19 -9.59
N ASP A 88 16.06 -1.97 -9.01
CA ASP A 88 16.88 -3.03 -8.43
C ASP A 88 16.61 -3.13 -6.93
N LEU A 89 16.09 -4.28 -6.49
CA LEU A 89 15.64 -4.49 -5.12
C LEU A 89 16.67 -5.30 -4.32
N GLY A 90 17.76 -5.74 -4.97
CA GLY A 90 18.83 -6.52 -4.36
C GLY A 90 18.56 -8.01 -4.29
N LYS A 91 19.46 -8.75 -3.62
CA LYS A 91 19.36 -10.21 -3.48
C LYS A 91 18.29 -10.57 -2.47
N ILE A 92 17.17 -11.09 -2.96
CA ILE A 92 16.00 -11.41 -2.14
C ILE A 92 15.51 -12.82 -2.48
N GLY A 93 14.85 -13.47 -1.53
CA GLY A 93 14.13 -14.73 -1.75
C GLY A 93 12.98 -14.58 -2.75
N SER A 94 12.44 -15.71 -3.20
CA SER A 94 11.48 -15.80 -4.32
C SER A 94 10.10 -15.18 -4.09
N GLU A 95 9.76 -14.79 -2.86
CA GLU A 95 8.42 -14.32 -2.50
C GLU A 95 8.41 -12.79 -2.32
N TYR A 96 7.67 -12.13 -3.20
CA TYR A 96 7.46 -10.68 -3.18
C TYR A 96 6.03 -10.35 -3.56
N TRP A 97 5.54 -9.18 -3.18
CA TRP A 97 4.27 -8.64 -3.62
C TRP A 97 4.49 -7.18 -4.08
N VAL A 98 3.88 -6.81 -5.19
CA VAL A 98 3.92 -5.43 -5.70
C VAL A 98 2.53 -4.83 -5.51
N ASP A 99 2.48 -3.66 -4.89
CA ASP A 99 1.26 -2.87 -4.68
C ASP A 99 1.43 -1.51 -5.36
N GLN A 100 0.41 -1.06 -6.09
CA GLN A 100 0.37 0.26 -6.73
C GLN A 100 -0.69 1.13 -6.06
N ARG A 101 -0.27 2.23 -5.44
CA ARG A 101 -1.16 3.22 -4.81
C ARG A 101 -0.50 4.59 -4.81
N ASP A 102 -1.25 5.63 -4.49
CA ASP A 102 -0.71 6.98 -4.27
C ASP A 102 -0.18 7.11 -2.83
N TYR A 103 1.10 6.78 -2.62
CA TYR A 103 1.70 6.65 -1.29
C TYR A 103 2.04 8.00 -0.65
N ASN A 104 2.24 9.04 -1.45
CA ASN A 104 2.52 10.40 -0.99
C ASN A 104 1.33 11.37 -1.18
N PHE A 105 0.22 10.89 -1.73
CA PHE A 105 -1.01 11.63 -2.00
C PHE A 105 -0.83 12.77 -3.02
N ASP A 106 0.04 12.61 -4.01
CA ASP A 106 0.31 13.61 -5.06
C ASP A 106 -0.54 13.42 -6.34
N GLY A 107 -1.35 12.37 -6.40
CA GLY A 107 -2.20 12.02 -7.54
C GLY A 107 -1.53 11.11 -8.56
N HIS A 108 -0.28 10.69 -8.33
CA HIS A 108 0.39 9.66 -9.12
C HIS A 108 0.38 8.33 -8.38
N ARG A 109 0.37 7.24 -9.15
CA ARG A 109 0.57 5.91 -8.57
C ARG A 109 2.04 5.65 -8.40
N ASP A 110 2.37 5.21 -7.22
CA ASP A 110 3.68 4.79 -6.76
C ASP A 110 3.74 3.28 -6.65
N PHE A 111 4.95 2.75 -6.46
CA PHE A 111 5.17 1.33 -6.25
C PHE A 111 5.60 1.05 -4.82
N ALA A 112 4.96 0.08 -4.18
CA ALA A 112 5.50 -0.57 -2.99
C ALA A 112 5.82 -2.03 -3.29
N VAL A 113 7.03 -2.44 -2.92
CA VAL A 113 7.45 -3.83 -3.03
C VAL A 113 7.62 -4.39 -1.63
N TRP A 114 6.75 -5.35 -1.33
CA TRP A 114 6.83 -6.17 -0.15
C TRP A 114 7.66 -7.40 -0.45
N LEU A 115 8.58 -7.70 0.46
CA LEU A 115 9.48 -8.82 0.31
C LEU A 115 9.21 -9.72 1.50
N TYR A 116 8.69 -10.93 1.29
CA TYR A 116 8.09 -11.74 2.36
C TYR A 116 9.07 -12.05 3.51
N ASN A 117 10.37 -12.08 3.20
CA ASN A 117 11.45 -12.34 4.16
C ASN A 117 12.08 -11.07 4.77
N LEU A 118 11.60 -9.88 4.38
CA LEU A 118 12.00 -8.61 4.97
C LEU A 118 10.77 -7.96 5.59
N THR A 119 10.88 -7.54 6.85
CA THR A 119 9.85 -6.74 7.52
C THR A 119 9.74 -5.31 6.94
N LYS A 120 10.26 -5.09 5.74
CA LYS A 120 10.42 -3.76 5.13
C LYS A 120 9.78 -3.70 3.77
N ARG A 121 9.03 -2.63 3.56
CA ARG A 121 8.44 -2.27 2.27
C ARG A 121 9.34 -1.26 1.60
N GLN A 122 9.83 -1.59 0.41
CA GLN A 122 10.55 -0.61 -0.41
C GLN A 122 9.52 0.16 -1.23
N VAL A 123 9.41 1.46 -0.99
CA VAL A 123 8.46 2.34 -1.70
C VAL A 123 9.22 3.22 -2.68
N PHE A 124 8.68 3.35 -3.88
CA PHE A 124 9.24 4.15 -4.98
C PHE A 124 8.17 5.11 -5.48
N LEU A 125 8.39 6.41 -5.27
CA LEU A 125 7.46 7.46 -5.64
C LEU A 125 7.70 7.93 -7.07
N TRP A 126 6.65 8.26 -7.80
CA TRP A 126 6.78 8.93 -9.10
C TRP A 126 7.39 10.32 -8.93
N SER A 127 8.42 10.64 -9.69
CA SER A 127 9.01 11.98 -9.72
C SER A 127 8.77 12.62 -11.08
N GLU A 128 7.83 13.56 -11.17
CA GLU A 128 7.60 14.32 -12.41
C GLU A 128 8.88 15.02 -12.91
N LYS A 129 9.68 15.56 -11.96
CA LYS A 129 10.94 16.23 -12.28
C LYS A 129 11.97 15.31 -12.95
N GLN A 130 12.00 14.03 -12.55
CA GLN A 130 12.95 13.06 -13.10
C GLN A 130 12.32 12.18 -14.20
N GLY A 131 10.99 12.23 -14.36
CA GLY A 131 10.23 11.36 -15.25
C GLY A 131 10.39 9.88 -14.92
N LYS A 132 10.58 9.51 -13.63
CA LYS A 132 10.84 8.13 -13.21
C LYS A 132 10.53 7.91 -11.72
N TYR A 133 10.45 6.65 -11.29
CA TYR A 133 10.25 6.32 -9.87
C TYR A 133 11.54 6.39 -9.07
N VAL A 134 11.46 6.94 -7.87
CA VAL A 134 12.58 7.19 -6.96
C VAL A 134 12.27 6.57 -5.60
N HIS A 135 13.22 5.83 -5.05
CA HIS A 135 13.08 5.22 -3.72
C HIS A 135 12.83 6.30 -2.65
N GLU A 136 11.89 6.04 -1.74
CA GLU A 136 11.50 6.91 -0.63
C GLU A 136 11.96 6.32 0.73
N PRO A 137 13.07 6.82 1.29
CA PRO A 137 13.65 6.30 2.53
C PRO A 137 12.79 6.50 3.78
N PHE A 138 11.74 7.32 3.73
CA PHE A 138 10.80 7.43 4.83
C PHE A 138 10.16 6.08 5.19
N PHE A 139 9.76 5.29 4.19
CA PHE A 139 9.07 4.02 4.41
C PHE A 139 9.97 2.92 4.97
N ASP A 140 11.27 2.96 4.72
CA ASP A 140 12.24 1.98 5.25
C ASP A 140 12.35 1.97 6.79
N LYS A 141 11.85 3.04 7.42
CA LYS A 141 11.88 3.28 8.88
C LYS A 141 10.56 2.91 9.55
N LEU A 142 9.53 2.63 8.77
CA LEU A 142 8.22 2.28 9.29
C LEU A 142 8.16 0.78 9.58
N GLU A 143 7.45 0.41 10.63
CA GLU A 143 7.37 -0.98 11.10
C GLU A 143 6.17 -1.69 10.48
N SER A 144 5.00 -1.06 10.52
CA SER A 144 3.77 -1.58 9.95
C SER A 144 2.89 -0.42 9.47
N PRO A 145 3.21 0.16 8.31
CA PRO A 145 2.48 1.31 7.80
C PRO A 145 1.13 0.91 7.19
N THR A 146 0.11 1.68 7.52
CA THR A 146 -1.20 1.70 6.88
C THR A 146 -1.35 3.01 6.12
N ILE A 147 -1.63 2.90 4.82
CA ILE A 147 -1.93 4.08 3.99
C ILE A 147 -3.41 4.42 4.22
N PHE A 148 -3.66 5.58 4.81
CA PHE A 148 -5.00 6.04 5.16
C PHE A 148 -5.47 7.07 4.13
N ASP A 149 -5.81 6.55 2.95
CA ASP A 149 -6.10 7.32 1.72
C ASP A 149 -7.14 8.41 1.93
N GLU A 150 -8.27 8.07 2.56
CA GLU A 150 -9.37 9.01 2.75
C GLU A 150 -9.00 10.24 3.62
N ALA A 151 -7.93 10.13 4.39
CA ALA A 151 -7.40 11.19 5.24
C ALA A 151 -6.06 11.76 4.75
N ARG A 152 -5.50 11.19 3.67
CA ARG A 152 -4.17 11.54 3.14
C ARG A 152 -3.10 11.52 4.22
N CYS A 153 -3.11 10.46 5.01
CA CYS A 153 -2.19 10.23 6.12
C CYS A 153 -1.61 8.82 6.06
N ILE A 154 -0.46 8.64 6.70
CA ILE A 154 0.16 7.32 6.89
C ILE A 154 0.13 7.05 8.39
N VAL A 155 -0.34 5.88 8.81
CA VAL A 155 -0.33 5.47 10.21
C VAL A 155 0.60 4.28 10.36
N ASP A 156 1.70 4.48 11.07
CA ASP A 156 2.65 3.41 11.38
C ASP A 156 2.38 2.83 12.76
N THR A 157 2.29 1.50 12.85
CA THR A 157 2.03 0.80 14.11
C THR A 157 3.32 0.18 14.62
N HIS A 158 3.69 0.53 15.85
CA HIS A 158 4.86 0.00 16.55
C HIS A 158 4.45 -0.81 17.77
N ASP A 159 5.07 -1.97 17.96
CA ASP A 159 4.95 -2.71 19.21
C ASP A 159 5.82 -2.06 20.29
N VAL A 160 5.19 -1.52 21.34
CA VAL A 160 5.90 -0.91 22.48
C VAL A 160 6.18 -1.95 23.55
N SER A 161 5.21 -2.83 23.79
CA SER A 161 5.35 -4.02 24.64
C SER A 161 4.30 -5.05 24.24
N ASN A 162 4.35 -6.25 24.84
CA ASN A 162 3.44 -7.36 24.50
C ASN A 162 1.94 -6.98 24.51
N ASP A 163 1.55 -6.00 25.31
CA ASP A 163 0.16 -5.57 25.44
C ASP A 163 -0.08 -4.13 25.02
N VAL A 164 0.90 -3.43 24.43
CA VAL A 164 0.75 -2.02 24.06
C VAL A 164 1.37 -1.73 22.71
N VAL A 165 0.58 -1.12 21.83
CA VAL A 165 1.04 -0.60 20.55
C VAL A 165 0.98 0.93 20.53
N GLU A 166 1.92 1.55 19.83
CA GLU A 166 1.89 2.97 19.48
C GLU A 166 1.61 3.13 17.99
N GLU A 167 0.54 3.86 17.67
CA GLU A 167 0.25 4.27 16.31
C GLU A 167 0.70 5.70 16.10
N ARG A 168 1.47 5.91 15.03
CA ARG A 168 2.09 7.19 14.67
C ARG A 168 1.50 7.67 13.36
N MET A 169 0.73 8.75 13.43
CA MET A 169 0.08 9.33 12.26
C MET A 169 0.93 10.44 11.67
N TYR A 170 1.31 10.25 10.40
CA TYR A 170 2.07 11.19 9.61
C TYR A 170 1.18 11.82 8.54
N ARG A 171 1.36 13.12 8.32
CA ARG A 171 0.80 13.84 7.18
C ARG A 171 1.87 14.03 6.12
N CYS A 172 1.55 13.72 4.87
CA CYS A 172 2.40 14.07 3.74
C CYS A 172 2.19 15.54 3.36
N SER A 173 3.28 16.21 3.00
CA SER A 173 3.26 17.58 2.48
C SER A 173 4.41 17.75 1.50
N THR A 174 4.45 18.89 0.79
CA THR A 174 5.58 19.25 -0.07
C THR A 174 6.92 19.36 0.68
N ARG A 175 6.90 19.43 2.01
CA ARG A 175 8.09 19.43 2.88
C ARG A 175 8.47 18.04 3.39
N GLY A 176 7.81 17.00 2.90
CA GLY A 176 7.96 15.61 3.33
C GLY A 176 6.93 15.19 4.38
N TYR A 177 7.26 14.12 5.09
CA TYR A 177 6.38 13.45 6.06
C TYR A 177 6.56 14.03 7.46
N ARG A 178 5.45 14.42 8.07
CA ARG A 178 5.45 15.02 9.41
C ARG A 178 4.57 14.25 10.37
N LEU A 179 5.12 13.87 11.51
CA LEU A 179 4.34 13.30 12.62
C LEU A 179 3.36 14.36 13.13
N ILE A 180 2.06 14.08 13.10
CA ILE A 180 1.02 15.00 13.56
C ILE A 180 0.35 14.53 14.85
N SER A 181 0.34 13.22 15.12
CA SER A 181 -0.27 12.68 16.33
C SER A 181 0.20 11.25 16.61
N THR A 182 0.19 10.86 17.88
CA THR A 182 0.36 9.46 18.29
C THR A 182 -0.80 8.99 19.15
N LEU A 183 -1.07 7.68 19.10
CA LEU A 183 -2.10 7.01 19.88
C LEU A 183 -1.51 5.73 20.49
N LEU A 184 -1.51 5.64 21.82
CA LEU A 184 -1.13 4.41 22.54
C LEU A 184 -2.40 3.63 22.86
N ARG A 185 -2.41 2.32 22.62
CA ARG A 185 -3.55 1.46 22.96
C ARG A 185 -3.16 0.05 23.38
N HIS A 186 -4.07 -0.62 24.06
CA HIS A 186 -4.07 -2.06 24.20
C HIS A 186 -4.70 -2.70 22.95
N PRO A 187 -4.01 -3.61 22.25
CA PRO A 187 -4.54 -4.23 21.05
C PRO A 187 -5.65 -5.24 21.33
N SER A 188 -5.62 -5.93 22.48
CA SER A 188 -6.58 -6.98 22.83
C SER A 188 -8.01 -6.51 23.11
N ASN A 189 -8.18 -5.25 23.50
CA ASN A 189 -9.49 -4.67 23.84
C ASN A 189 -9.68 -3.26 23.28
N SER A 190 -8.78 -2.81 22.39
CA SER A 190 -8.79 -1.50 21.75
C SER A 190 -8.86 -0.30 22.72
N LYS A 191 -8.51 -0.50 24.01
CA LYS A 191 -8.52 0.58 25.00
C LYS A 191 -7.40 1.57 24.69
N ILE A 192 -7.78 2.81 24.44
CA ILE A 192 -6.84 3.91 24.20
C ILE A 192 -6.29 4.41 25.53
N LEU A 193 -4.97 4.43 25.64
CA LEU A 193 -4.21 4.81 26.84
C LEU A 193 -3.78 6.26 26.81
N GLN A 194 -3.41 6.79 25.65
CA GLN A 194 -2.92 8.15 25.50
C GLN A 194 -3.06 8.62 24.05
N MET A 195 -3.31 9.91 23.88
CA MET A 195 -3.19 10.59 22.59
C MET A 195 -2.29 11.82 22.74
N LYS A 196 -1.32 12.00 21.84
CA LYS A 196 -0.49 13.20 21.72
C LYS A 196 -0.69 13.85 20.35
N VAL A 197 -0.69 15.18 20.30
CA VAL A 197 -0.78 15.97 19.06
C VAL A 197 0.42 16.92 18.99
N TYR A 198 1.01 17.01 17.80
CA TYR A 198 2.25 17.75 17.57
C TYR A 198 2.01 18.96 16.65
N ASP A 199 2.72 20.05 16.92
CA ASP A 199 2.78 21.20 16.02
C ASP A 199 3.74 20.97 14.84
N ASP A 200 3.85 21.99 13.99
CA ASP A 200 4.72 21.97 12.81
C ASP A 200 6.21 21.83 13.14
N ALA A 201 6.61 22.18 14.36
CA ALA A 201 7.98 22.04 14.85
C ALA A 201 8.21 20.69 15.56
N GLY A 202 7.20 19.81 15.60
CA GLY A 202 7.27 18.51 16.27
C GLY A 202 7.12 18.58 17.80
N ARG A 203 6.69 19.72 18.35
CA ARG A 203 6.47 19.86 19.79
C ARG A 203 5.09 19.35 20.16
N CYS A 204 4.99 18.59 21.25
CA CYS A 204 3.71 18.16 21.79
C CYS A 204 2.93 19.38 22.30
N VAL A 205 1.79 19.67 21.67
CA VAL A 205 0.91 20.81 22.04
C VAL A 205 -0.36 20.38 22.75
N ARG A 206 -0.68 19.08 22.70
CA ARG A 206 -1.81 18.50 23.41
C ARG A 206 -1.52 17.05 23.74
N GLU A 207 -1.74 16.69 25.00
CA GLU A 207 -1.64 15.33 25.50
C GLU A 207 -2.88 15.01 26.32
N VAL A 208 -3.50 13.86 26.08
CA VAL A 208 -4.68 13.41 26.80
C VAL A 208 -4.44 11.97 27.25
N GLN A 209 -4.52 11.73 28.56
CA GLN A 209 -4.47 10.39 29.13
C GLN A 209 -5.86 9.76 29.09
N THR A 210 -5.92 8.48 28.70
CA THR A 210 -7.13 7.67 28.60
C THR A 210 -8.29 8.42 27.93
N PRO A 211 -8.11 8.96 26.71
CA PRO A 211 -9.12 9.78 26.05
C PRO A 211 -10.38 8.96 25.75
N THR A 212 -11.54 9.57 25.97
CA THR A 212 -12.79 9.08 25.39
C THR A 212 -12.80 9.31 23.88
N TYR A 213 -13.63 8.57 23.14
CA TYR A 213 -13.78 8.73 21.69
C TYR A 213 -14.03 10.19 21.27
N LYS A 214 -14.88 10.93 22.02
CA LYS A 214 -15.19 12.34 21.74
C LYS A 214 -14.00 13.29 21.92
N GLN A 215 -12.99 12.88 22.70
CA GLN A 215 -11.79 13.69 22.94
C GLN A 215 -10.69 13.45 21.90
N LEU A 216 -10.81 12.39 21.10
CA LEU A 216 -9.89 12.12 20.00
C LEU A 216 -9.96 13.21 18.92
N THR A 217 -8.90 13.36 18.12
CA THR A 217 -8.96 14.19 16.93
C THR A 217 -9.90 13.57 15.89
N PRO A 218 -10.48 14.35 14.97
CA PRO A 218 -11.34 13.81 13.91
C PRO A 218 -10.67 12.70 13.07
N LEU A 219 -9.35 12.80 12.87
CA LEU A 219 -8.58 11.78 12.15
C LEU A 219 -8.52 10.47 12.93
N TRP A 220 -8.24 10.51 14.24
CA TRP A 220 -8.24 9.31 15.08
C TRP A 220 -9.65 8.73 15.23
N GLN A 221 -10.67 9.57 15.35
CA GLN A 221 -12.06 9.10 15.38
C GLN A 221 -12.41 8.25 14.16
N LYS A 222 -11.97 8.69 12.98
CA LYS A 222 -12.18 7.99 11.72
C LYS A 222 -11.33 6.72 11.63
N TYR A 223 -10.05 6.81 11.97
CA TYR A 223 -9.13 5.67 11.97
C TYR A 223 -9.59 4.54 12.91
N VAL A 224 -9.98 4.88 14.15
CA VAL A 224 -10.50 3.93 15.13
C VAL A 224 -11.74 3.19 14.61
N ILE A 225 -12.67 3.89 13.96
CA ILE A 225 -13.85 3.25 13.38
C ILE A 225 -13.46 2.22 12.32
N LEU A 226 -12.56 2.61 11.41
CA LEU A 226 -12.20 1.78 10.26
C LEU A 226 -11.31 0.58 10.63
N TYR A 227 -10.39 0.77 11.58
CA TYR A 227 -9.32 -0.19 11.82
C TYR A 227 -9.35 -0.86 13.21
N PHE A 228 -10.10 -0.36 14.20
CA PHE A 228 -10.17 -1.00 15.53
C PHE A 228 -11.48 -1.74 15.79
N LEU A 229 -12.55 -1.29 15.16
CA LEU A 229 -13.90 -1.82 15.35
C LEU A 229 -14.30 -2.73 14.19
N GLY A 230 -13.32 -3.40 13.56
CA GLY A 230 -13.50 -4.22 12.38
C GLY A 230 -14.80 -5.02 12.38
N TYR A 231 -15.55 -4.88 11.28
CA TYR A 231 -16.69 -5.71 10.91
C TYR A 231 -16.36 -7.21 10.96
#